data_AF-A0A7S1L555-F1
#
_entry.id   AF-A0A7S1L555-F1
#
_cell.length_a   1.000
_cell.length_b   1.000
_cell.length_c   1.000
_cell.angle_alpha   90.00
_cell.angle_beta   90.00
_cell.angle_gamma   90.00
#
_symmetry.space_group_name_H-M   'P 1'
#
loop_
_entity.id
_entity.type
_entity.pdbx_description
1 polymer ?
#
loop_
_entity_poly.entity_id
_entity_poly.type
_entity_poly.pdbx_seq_one_letter_code
_entity_poly.pdbx_strand_id
1 'polypeptide(L)'
;AADTSYRAMRVKQDLNNVLRGTWMMPMSEAACSAPCHFCAGFWCPCCFAYQQRNKILDITGEPYVCCGGDCACCQHPCESREPWLCLESCCCTSPAILVNRYMIQTRFGIRNDPCDETILSLTAFINLVVDCAEICMDRESARQLDSVMYLINACICSCMLAQQHKELQRIEEALQEQPYGGPPEYIFAALPPGQQSMVSAAQALHMPGQPPMQQPPMM
;
A
#
# COMPACT_ATOMS: atom_id res chain seq x y z
N ALA A 1 -18.46 -2.27 -5.00
CA ALA A 1 -17.29 -1.80 -5.78
C ALA A 1 -16.01 -1.74 -4.93
N ALA A 2 -16.06 -1.19 -3.70
CA ALA A 2 -14.91 -1.17 -2.78
C ALA A 2 -14.44 -2.59 -2.34
N ASP A 3 -15.38 -3.51 -2.11
CA ASP A 3 -15.10 -4.88 -1.64
C ASP A 3 -14.27 -5.71 -2.63
N THR A 4 -14.52 -5.55 -3.94
CA THR A 4 -13.76 -6.24 -5.00
C THR A 4 -12.33 -5.69 -5.13
N SER A 5 -12.14 -4.40 -4.85
CA SER A 5 -10.84 -3.74 -4.91
C SER A 5 -9.96 -4.11 -3.71
N TYR A 6 -10.55 -4.22 -2.52
CA TYR A 6 -9.85 -4.66 -1.29
C TYR A 6 -9.34 -6.11 -1.40
N ARG A 7 -10.12 -7.01 -2.02
CA ARG A 7 -9.72 -8.41 -2.25
C ARG A 7 -8.59 -8.58 -3.29
N ALA A 8 -8.50 -7.68 -4.27
CA ALA A 8 -7.51 -7.77 -5.34
C ALA A 8 -6.09 -7.34 -4.89
N MET A 9 -5.99 -6.29 -4.07
CA MET A 9 -4.70 -5.66 -3.69
C MET A 9 -4.05 -6.23 -2.43
N ARG A 10 -4.65 -7.25 -1.81
CA ARG A 10 -4.02 -7.97 -0.71
C ARG A 10 -2.93 -8.87 -1.25
N VAL A 11 -1.81 -8.99 -0.53
CA VAL A 11 -0.87 -10.11 -0.74
C VAL A 11 -1.68 -11.40 -0.65
N LYS A 12 -1.85 -12.08 -1.78
CA LYS A 12 -2.55 -13.36 -1.86
C LYS A 12 -1.94 -14.32 -0.85
N GLN A 13 -2.76 -15.18 -0.25
CA GLN A 13 -2.32 -16.06 0.82
C GLN A 13 -1.11 -16.92 0.41
N ASP A 14 -1.04 -17.34 -0.86
CA ASP A 14 0.11 -18.06 -1.41
C ASP A 14 1.41 -17.24 -1.38
N LEU A 15 1.33 -15.96 -1.72
CA LEU A 15 2.46 -15.04 -1.65
C LEU A 15 2.81 -14.75 -0.18
N ASN A 16 1.83 -14.64 0.71
CA ASN A 16 2.07 -14.44 2.13
C ASN A 16 2.83 -15.61 2.78
N ASN A 17 2.60 -16.84 2.30
CA ASN A 17 3.30 -18.03 2.80
C ASN A 17 4.81 -18.04 2.48
N VAL A 18 5.24 -17.28 1.47
CA VAL A 18 6.67 -17.18 1.13
C VAL A 18 7.37 -16.02 1.85
N LEU A 19 6.63 -15.01 2.33
CA LEU A 19 7.18 -13.85 3.03
C LEU A 19 7.60 -14.22 4.46
N ARG A 20 8.80 -13.78 4.88
CA ARG A 20 9.41 -14.20 6.15
C ARG A 20 9.60 -13.07 7.16
N GLY A 21 9.68 -11.82 6.69
CA GLY A 21 9.84 -10.64 7.52
C GLY A 21 8.57 -10.28 8.28
N THR A 22 8.73 -9.54 9.36
CA THR A 22 7.63 -9.00 10.19
C THR A 22 7.67 -7.49 10.19
N TRP A 23 6.50 -6.86 10.27
CA TRP A 23 6.39 -5.43 10.50
C TRP A 23 7.09 -5.04 11.80
N MET A 24 7.69 -3.85 11.81
CA MET A 24 8.35 -3.26 12.99
C MET A 24 7.42 -3.18 14.20
N MET A 25 6.15 -2.90 13.93
CA MET A 25 5.11 -2.80 14.95
C MET A 25 3.81 -3.40 14.42
N PRO A 26 2.98 -4.01 15.29
CA PRO A 26 1.68 -4.52 14.87
C PRO A 26 0.72 -3.36 14.54
N MET A 27 -0.16 -3.59 13.57
CA MET A 27 -1.10 -2.55 13.14
C MET A 27 -2.10 -2.16 14.24
N SER A 28 -2.40 -3.07 15.17
CA SER A 28 -3.25 -2.80 16.35
C SER A 28 -2.66 -1.74 17.28
N GLU A 29 -1.33 -1.57 17.28
CA GLU A 29 -0.64 -0.59 18.11
C GLU A 29 -0.27 0.69 17.33
N ALA A 30 -0.56 0.74 16.01
CA ALA A 30 -0.22 1.85 15.11
C ALA A 30 -0.65 3.22 15.66
N ALA A 31 -1.89 3.33 16.13
CA ALA A 31 -2.44 4.57 16.67
C ALA A 31 -1.73 5.02 17.95
N CYS A 32 -1.32 4.08 18.81
CA CYS A 32 -0.71 4.39 20.11
C CYS A 32 0.79 4.68 19.98
N SER A 33 1.52 3.95 19.13
CA SER A 33 2.98 4.11 19.01
C SER A 33 3.37 5.21 18.01
N ALA A 34 2.47 5.60 17.10
CA ALA A 34 2.71 6.67 16.13
C ALA A 34 1.49 7.61 15.99
N PRO A 35 1.02 8.25 17.09
CA PRO A 35 -0.23 9.02 17.10
C PRO A 35 -0.23 10.19 16.11
N CYS A 36 0.91 10.88 15.95
CA CYS A 36 1.02 11.97 14.98
C CYS A 36 0.86 11.48 13.53
N HIS A 37 1.42 10.33 13.19
CA HIS A 37 1.32 9.75 11.84
C HIS A 37 -0.07 9.15 11.60
N PHE A 38 -0.68 8.57 12.63
CA PHE A 38 -2.08 8.17 12.59
C PHE A 38 -2.98 9.38 12.29
N CYS A 39 -2.84 10.48 13.04
CA CYS A 39 -3.59 11.70 12.78
C CYS A 39 -3.32 12.27 11.39
N ALA A 40 -2.07 12.29 10.93
CA ALA A 40 -1.73 12.76 9.57
C ALA A 40 -2.42 11.90 8.50
N GLY A 41 -2.41 10.57 8.66
CA GLY A 41 -3.12 9.65 7.78
C GLY A 41 -4.64 9.81 7.85
N PHE A 42 -5.19 10.20 8.99
CA PHE A 42 -6.62 10.41 9.16
C PHE A 42 -7.10 11.69 8.48
N TRP A 43 -6.34 12.78 8.60
CA TRP A 43 -6.74 14.10 8.09
C TRP A 43 -6.30 14.36 6.64
N CYS A 44 -5.16 13.83 6.19
CA CYS A 44 -4.78 13.85 4.77
C CYS A 44 -4.23 12.48 4.30
N PRO A 45 -5.09 11.46 4.15
CA PRO A 45 -4.65 10.14 3.70
C PRO A 45 -4.03 10.17 2.30
N CYS A 46 -4.56 11.01 1.39
CA CYS A 46 -4.06 11.13 0.01
C CYS A 46 -2.64 11.70 -0.03
N CYS A 47 -2.36 12.78 0.71
CA CYS A 47 -1.03 13.37 0.81
C CYS A 47 -0.02 12.34 1.33
N PHE A 48 -0.42 11.58 2.35
CA PHE A 48 0.48 10.66 3.04
C PHE A 48 0.74 9.40 2.20
N ALA A 49 -0.28 8.89 1.51
CA ALA A 49 -0.13 7.81 0.53
C ALA A 49 0.78 8.22 -0.64
N TYR A 50 0.64 9.44 -1.16
CA TYR A 50 1.49 10.02 -2.19
C TYR A 50 2.97 10.03 -1.77
N GLN A 51 3.24 10.59 -0.58
CA GLN A 51 4.60 10.67 -0.04
C GLN A 51 5.22 9.28 0.15
N GLN A 52 4.46 8.33 0.70
CA GLN A 52 4.94 6.95 0.87
C GLN A 52 5.22 6.27 -0.47
N ARG A 53 4.37 6.47 -1.49
CA ARG A 53 4.62 5.86 -2.80
C ARG A 53 5.87 6.42 -3.46
N ASN A 54 6.11 7.73 -3.38
CA ASN A 54 7.36 8.31 -3.89
C ASN A 54 8.57 7.69 -3.19
N LYS A 55 8.56 7.61 -1.86
CA LYS A 55 9.63 6.96 -1.10
C LYS A 55 9.87 5.52 -1.52
N ILE A 56 8.80 4.73 -1.69
CA ILE A 56 8.91 3.33 -2.14
C ILE A 56 9.58 3.26 -3.51
N LEU A 57 9.14 4.08 -4.47
CA LEU A 57 9.69 4.09 -5.83
C LEU A 57 11.13 4.62 -5.89
N ASP A 58 11.50 5.54 -5.01
CA ASP A 58 12.86 6.05 -4.89
C ASP A 58 13.81 5.00 -4.32
N ILE A 59 13.35 4.24 -3.31
CA ILE A 59 14.12 3.14 -2.73
C ILE A 59 14.28 2.00 -3.72
N THR A 60 13.22 1.62 -4.43
CA THR A 60 13.26 0.44 -5.32
C THR A 60 13.80 0.75 -6.71
N GLY A 61 13.82 2.02 -7.12
CA GLY A 61 14.19 2.44 -8.47
C GLY A 61 13.19 2.01 -9.54
N GLU A 62 11.98 1.59 -9.15
CA GLU A 62 10.97 1.11 -10.08
C GLU A 62 10.26 2.26 -10.81
N PRO A 63 9.90 2.07 -12.10
CA PRO A 63 9.06 3.03 -12.80
C PRO A 63 7.66 3.06 -12.16
N TYR A 64 7.03 4.23 -12.18
CA TYR A 64 5.65 4.34 -11.71
C TYR A 64 4.69 3.67 -12.71
N VAL A 65 3.84 2.81 -12.17
CA VAL A 65 2.68 2.23 -12.86
C VAL A 65 1.45 2.47 -11.99
N CYS A 66 0.40 3.02 -12.58
CA CYS A 66 -0.85 3.32 -11.89
C CYS A 66 -1.42 2.06 -11.21
N CYS A 67 -1.83 2.20 -9.95
CA CYS A 67 -2.32 1.13 -9.08
C CYS A 67 -1.34 -0.06 -8.97
N GLY A 68 -0.03 0.17 -9.17
CA GLY A 68 0.97 -0.90 -9.17
C GLY A 68 0.79 -1.91 -10.31
N GLY A 69 0.18 -1.53 -11.43
CA GLY A 69 0.02 -2.42 -12.59
C GLY A 69 -0.99 -3.55 -12.40
N ASP A 70 -1.81 -3.51 -11.34
CA ASP A 70 -2.94 -4.43 -11.15
C ASP A 70 -4.28 -3.84 -11.65
N CYS A 71 -4.32 -2.53 -12.00
CA CYS A 71 -5.48 -1.99 -12.70
C CYS A 71 -5.46 -2.45 -14.16
N ALA A 72 -6.53 -3.11 -14.60
CA ALA A 72 -6.75 -3.44 -16.01
C ALA A 72 -6.73 -2.20 -16.93
N CYS A 73 -6.96 -1.01 -16.36
CA CYS A 73 -6.97 0.26 -17.06
C CYS A 73 -5.59 0.82 -17.44
N CYS A 74 -4.53 0.44 -16.72
CA CYS A 74 -3.21 1.07 -16.84
C CYS A 74 -2.09 0.05 -16.58
N GLN A 75 -1.75 -0.75 -17.60
CA GLN A 75 -0.71 -1.80 -17.50
C GLN A 75 0.67 -1.34 -17.96
N HIS A 76 0.77 -0.15 -18.57
CA HIS A 76 2.02 0.37 -19.08
C HIS A 76 2.67 1.35 -18.09
N PRO A 77 4.02 1.36 -18.00
CA PRO A 77 4.72 2.38 -17.23
C PRO A 77 4.38 3.76 -17.78
N CYS A 78 4.05 4.69 -16.89
CA CYS A 78 3.83 6.08 -17.27
C CYS A 78 5.18 6.74 -17.53
N GLU A 79 5.25 7.62 -18.53
CA GLU A 79 6.48 8.37 -18.86
C GLU A 79 6.96 9.25 -17.68
N SER A 80 6.05 9.66 -16.81
CA SER A 80 6.32 10.45 -15.60
C SER A 80 5.47 9.95 -14.43
N ARG A 81 5.97 10.15 -13.20
CA ARG A 81 5.22 9.90 -11.96
C ARG A 81 4.11 10.94 -11.78
N GLU A 82 4.40 12.20 -12.08
CA GLU A 82 3.43 13.30 -12.02
C GLU A 82 2.82 13.54 -13.41
N PRO A 83 1.51 13.85 -13.49
CA PRO A 83 0.55 14.09 -12.40
C PRO A 83 -0.17 12.82 -11.89
N TRP A 84 0.13 11.66 -12.50
CA TRP A 84 -0.64 10.43 -12.34
C TRP A 84 -0.65 9.89 -10.91
N LEU A 85 0.47 9.95 -10.20
CA LEU A 85 0.58 9.48 -8.83
C LEU A 85 -0.24 10.35 -7.85
N CYS A 86 -0.29 11.66 -8.08
CA CYS A 86 -1.15 12.57 -7.32
C CYS A 86 -2.63 12.26 -7.61
N LEU A 87 -2.98 12.02 -8.87
CA LEU A 87 -4.33 11.64 -9.28
C LEU A 87 -4.75 10.30 -8.66
N GLU A 88 -3.91 9.27 -8.67
CA GLU A 88 -4.17 7.98 -8.00
C GLU A 88 -4.38 8.20 -6.51
N SER A 89 -3.50 8.95 -5.86
CA SER A 89 -3.56 9.17 -4.41
C SER A 89 -4.79 9.97 -3.99
N CYS A 90 -5.30 10.88 -4.84
CA CYS A 90 -6.48 11.71 -4.54
C CYS A 90 -7.80 11.05 -4.95
N CYS A 91 -7.87 10.43 -6.12
CA CYS A 91 -9.10 9.83 -6.65
C CYS A 91 -9.30 8.38 -6.18
N CYS A 92 -8.21 7.68 -5.87
CA CYS A 92 -8.19 6.26 -5.51
C CYS A 92 -7.36 6.05 -4.22
N THR A 93 -7.60 6.88 -3.20
CA THR A 93 -6.82 6.86 -1.95
C THR A 93 -6.69 5.47 -1.31
N SER A 94 -7.81 4.74 -1.14
CA SER A 94 -7.77 3.42 -0.50
C SER A 94 -6.97 2.40 -1.34
N PRO A 95 -7.19 2.26 -2.66
CA PRO A 95 -6.28 1.51 -3.54
C PRO A 95 -4.82 1.94 -3.42
N ALA A 96 -4.52 3.24 -3.42
CA ALA A 96 -3.15 3.74 -3.34
C ALA A 96 -2.44 3.26 -2.05
N ILE A 97 -3.12 3.31 -0.90
CA ILE A 97 -2.62 2.84 0.40
C ILE A 97 -2.35 1.33 0.36
N LEU A 98 -3.26 0.55 -0.22
CA LEU A 98 -3.12 -0.91 -0.33
C LEU A 98 -1.95 -1.28 -1.24
N VAL A 99 -1.79 -0.60 -2.38
CA VAL A 99 -0.65 -0.86 -3.27
C VAL A 99 0.67 -0.46 -2.60
N ASN A 100 0.71 0.64 -1.83
CA ASN A 100 1.90 0.98 -1.03
C ASN A 100 2.25 -0.18 -0.08
N ARG A 101 1.24 -0.76 0.58
CA ARG A 101 1.41 -1.87 1.53
C ARG A 101 1.93 -3.10 0.81
N TYR A 102 1.29 -3.46 -0.29
CA TYR A 102 1.67 -4.58 -1.13
C TYR A 102 3.10 -4.46 -1.65
N MET A 103 3.51 -3.28 -2.11
CA MET A 103 4.88 -3.03 -2.56
C MET A 103 5.87 -3.19 -1.39
N ILE A 104 5.61 -2.60 -0.22
CA ILE A 104 6.48 -2.78 0.95
C ILE A 104 6.63 -4.28 1.30
N GLN A 105 5.52 -5.01 1.34
CA GLN A 105 5.51 -6.43 1.68
C GLN A 105 6.30 -7.27 0.70
N THR A 106 6.09 -7.06 -0.60
CA THR A 106 6.73 -7.88 -1.64
C THR A 106 8.18 -7.49 -1.89
N ARG A 107 8.53 -6.21 -1.80
CA ARG A 107 9.90 -5.74 -2.06
C ARG A 107 10.84 -6.02 -0.90
N PHE A 108 10.35 -5.93 0.33
CA PHE A 108 11.15 -6.15 1.54
C PHE A 108 10.84 -7.48 2.25
N GLY A 109 10.01 -8.33 1.65
CA GLY A 109 9.76 -9.68 2.16
C GLY A 109 8.95 -9.75 3.44
N ILE A 110 8.08 -8.77 3.70
CA ILE A 110 7.32 -8.61 4.95
C ILE A 110 5.93 -9.26 4.82
N ARG A 111 5.58 -10.16 5.74
CA ARG A 111 4.29 -10.87 5.74
C ARG A 111 3.12 -9.97 6.16
N ASN A 112 1.89 -10.43 5.91
CA ASN A 112 0.68 -9.81 6.42
C ASN A 112 0.68 -9.76 7.95
N ASP A 113 0.17 -8.65 8.48
CA ASP A 113 -0.10 -8.48 9.90
C ASP A 113 -1.35 -9.32 10.29
N PRO A 114 -1.41 -9.94 11.48
CA PRO A 114 -2.62 -10.62 11.93
C PRO A 114 -3.88 -9.73 11.91
N CYS A 115 -3.70 -8.42 12.10
CA CYS A 115 -4.78 -7.45 12.01
C CYS A 115 -5.30 -7.33 10.57
N ASP A 116 -4.53 -7.64 9.53
CA ASP A 116 -5.02 -7.67 8.14
C ASP A 116 -6.10 -8.75 7.94
N GLU A 117 -6.04 -9.91 8.63
CA GLU A 117 -7.09 -10.95 8.57
C GLU A 117 -8.33 -10.55 9.37
N THR A 118 -8.09 -9.87 10.49
CA THR A 118 -9.14 -9.41 11.41
C THR A 118 -9.93 -8.27 10.77
N ILE A 119 -9.27 -7.33 10.10
CA ILE A 119 -9.90 -6.22 9.38
C ILE A 119 -10.75 -6.74 8.23
N LEU A 120 -10.29 -7.71 7.44
CA LEU A 120 -11.11 -8.28 6.37
C LEU A 120 -12.40 -8.91 6.93
N SER A 121 -12.27 -9.64 8.04
CA SER A 121 -13.40 -10.26 8.72
C SER A 121 -14.35 -9.22 9.32
N LEU A 122 -13.81 -8.14 9.90
CA LEU A 122 -14.58 -7.04 10.46
C LEU A 122 -15.31 -6.25 9.37
N THR A 123 -14.63 -5.89 8.28
CA THR A 123 -15.24 -5.17 7.15
C THR A 123 -16.36 -6.00 6.50
N ALA A 124 -16.15 -7.30 6.31
CA ALA A 124 -17.19 -8.20 5.79
C ALA A 124 -18.39 -8.30 6.75
N PHE A 125 -18.13 -8.39 8.06
CA PHE A 125 -19.18 -8.40 9.07
C PHE A 125 -19.96 -7.08 9.11
N ILE A 126 -19.28 -5.93 9.07
CA ILE A 126 -19.97 -4.64 9.11
C ILE A 126 -20.75 -4.40 7.80
N ASN A 127 -20.23 -4.80 6.63
CA ASN A 127 -20.98 -4.73 5.37
C ASN A 127 -22.28 -5.54 5.45
N LEU A 128 -22.23 -6.75 6.01
CA LEU A 128 -23.44 -7.55 6.26
C LEU A 128 -24.43 -6.84 7.18
N VAL A 129 -23.94 -6.20 8.25
CA VAL A 129 -24.79 -5.42 9.17
C VAL A 129 -25.42 -4.20 8.46
N VAL A 130 -24.68 -3.53 7.57
CA VAL A 130 -25.20 -2.42 6.75
C VAL A 130 -26.29 -2.91 5.80
N ASP A 131 -26.03 -3.99 5.05
CA ASP A 131 -27.02 -4.56 4.12
C ASP A 131 -28.30 -5.01 4.87
N CYS A 132 -28.14 -5.61 6.06
CA CYS A 132 -29.28 -5.94 6.92
C CYS A 132 -30.01 -4.69 7.44
N ALA A 133 -29.29 -3.63 7.78
CA ALA A 133 -29.88 -2.39 8.27
C ALA A 133 -30.65 -1.65 7.15
N GLU A 134 -30.15 -1.64 5.91
CA GLU A 134 -30.86 -1.05 4.77
C GLU A 134 -32.20 -1.76 4.49
N ILE A 135 -32.29 -3.07 4.75
CA ILE A 135 -33.51 -3.85 4.56
C ILE A 135 -34.48 -3.67 5.74
N CYS A 136 -33.96 -3.59 6.97
CA CYS A 136 -34.75 -3.70 8.19
C CYS A 136 -35.02 -2.38 8.93
N MET A 137 -34.29 -1.31 8.62
CA MET A 137 -34.35 -0.03 9.35
C MET A 137 -34.85 1.13 8.49
N ASP A 138 -35.19 2.22 9.15
CA ASP A 138 -35.50 3.48 8.50
C ASP A 138 -34.25 4.09 7.82
N ARG A 139 -34.49 4.93 6.80
CA ARG A 139 -33.41 5.53 5.99
C ARG A 139 -32.45 6.41 6.79
N GLU A 140 -32.85 6.94 7.95
CA GLU A 140 -32.00 7.80 8.76
C GLU A 140 -30.99 6.96 9.54
N SER A 141 -31.43 5.86 10.15
CA SER A 141 -30.56 4.87 10.79
C SER A 141 -29.55 4.27 9.82
N ALA A 142 -29.95 3.94 8.59
CA ALA A 142 -29.05 3.42 7.56
C ALA A 142 -27.92 4.41 7.19
N ARG A 143 -28.24 5.71 7.07
CA ARG A 143 -27.24 6.76 6.79
C ARG A 143 -26.25 6.98 7.94
N GLN A 144 -26.72 6.88 9.19
CA GLN A 144 -25.84 6.97 10.35
C GLN A 144 -24.83 5.81 10.36
N LEU A 145 -25.29 4.61 10.02
CA LEU A 145 -24.42 3.43 9.94
C LEU A 145 -23.38 3.56 8.82
N ASP A 146 -23.75 4.09 7.65
CA ASP A 146 -22.81 4.40 6.56
C ASP A 146 -21.74 5.42 7.00
N SER A 147 -22.14 6.45 7.76
CA SER A 147 -21.22 7.46 8.31
C SER A 147 -20.21 6.83 9.30
N VAL A 148 -20.67 5.90 10.13
CA VAL A 148 -19.79 5.13 11.05
C VAL A 148 -18.82 4.25 10.25
N MET A 149 -19.27 3.67 9.14
CA MET A 149 -18.41 2.87 8.26
C MET A 149 -17.26 3.71 7.67
N TYR A 150 -17.52 4.93 7.22
CA TYR A 150 -16.46 5.83 6.74
C TYR A 150 -15.42 6.13 7.82
N LEU A 151 -15.85 6.33 9.07
CA LEU A 151 -14.94 6.56 10.21
C LEU A 151 -14.08 5.33 10.49
N ILE A 152 -14.67 4.13 10.50
CA ILE A 152 -13.94 2.87 10.72
C ILE A 152 -12.90 2.66 9.61
N ASN A 153 -13.29 2.84 8.34
CA ASN A 153 -12.37 2.73 7.21
C ASN A 153 -11.25 3.77 7.28
N ALA A 154 -11.55 5.02 7.65
CA ALA A 154 -10.54 6.06 7.85
C ALA A 154 -9.55 5.69 8.96
N CYS A 155 -10.02 5.15 10.10
CA CYS A 155 -9.15 4.67 11.18
C CYS A 155 -8.24 3.53 10.71
N ILE A 156 -8.79 2.54 9.99
CA ILE A 156 -8.03 1.42 9.42
C ILE A 156 -6.94 1.92 8.46
N CYS A 157 -7.32 2.77 7.50
CA CYS A 157 -6.38 3.37 6.56
C CYS A 157 -5.29 4.17 7.27
N SER A 158 -5.63 4.88 8.34
CA SER A 158 -4.68 5.66 9.14
C SER A 158 -3.71 4.77 9.91
N CYS A 159 -4.18 3.66 10.48
CA CYS A 159 -3.32 2.65 11.10
C CYS A 159 -2.35 2.03 10.09
N MET A 160 -2.84 1.66 8.90
CA MET A 160 -1.99 1.14 7.82
C MET A 160 -0.92 2.16 7.43
N LEU A 161 -1.32 3.41 7.17
CA LEU A 161 -0.40 4.48 6.82
C LEU A 161 0.66 4.72 7.90
N ALA A 162 0.28 4.73 9.18
CA ALA A 162 1.22 4.90 10.28
C ALA A 162 2.21 3.73 10.39
N GLN A 163 1.73 2.48 10.25
CA GLN A 163 2.58 1.28 10.24
C GLN A 163 3.56 1.32 9.06
N GLN A 164 3.07 1.60 7.85
CA GLN A 164 3.89 1.72 6.64
C GLN A 164 4.96 2.80 6.78
N HIS A 165 4.62 3.94 7.39
CA HIS A 165 5.58 5.02 7.59
C HIS A 165 6.74 4.59 8.49
N LYS A 166 6.44 3.95 9.63
CA LYS A 166 7.46 3.44 10.55
C LYS A 166 8.31 2.36 9.91
N GLU A 167 7.70 1.50 9.11
CA GLU A 167 8.41 0.48 8.36
C GLU A 167 9.37 1.10 7.32
N LEU A 168 8.91 2.12 6.59
CA LEU A 168 9.75 2.83 5.63
C LEU A 168 10.95 3.52 6.31
N GLN A 169 10.75 4.11 7.50
CA GLN A 169 11.88 4.67 8.28
C GLN A 169 12.91 3.60 8.63
N ARG A 170 12.46 2.43 9.12
CA ARG A 170 13.34 1.28 9.43
C ARG A 170 14.09 0.79 8.20
N ILE A 171 13.42 0.75 7.05
CA ILE A 171 14.02 0.37 5.78
C ILE A 171 15.06 1.40 5.35
N GLU A 172 14.74 2.70 5.37
CA GLU A 172 15.66 3.79 5.04
C GLU A 172 16.95 3.73 5.90
N GLU A 173 16.83 3.44 7.20
CA GLU A 173 17.97 3.22 8.09
C GLU A 173 18.82 2.01 7.67
N ALA A 174 18.19 0.86 7.39
CA ALA A 174 18.90 -0.35 6.95
C ALA A 174 19.61 -0.17 5.60
N LEU A 175 19.06 0.66 4.71
CA LEU A 175 19.65 0.95 3.40
C LEU A 175 20.95 1.75 3.46
N GLN A 176 21.23 2.41 4.58
CA GLN A 176 22.51 3.08 4.81
C GLN A 176 23.65 2.06 4.97
N GLU A 177 23.36 0.86 5.45
CA GLU A 177 24.32 -0.23 5.59
C GLU A 177 24.41 -1.06 4.30
N GLN A 178 23.27 -1.38 3.70
CA GLN A 178 23.19 -2.22 2.52
C GLN A 178 22.19 -1.66 1.49
N PRO A 179 22.64 -1.26 0.29
CA PRO A 179 21.74 -0.80 -0.76
C PRO A 179 20.70 -1.85 -1.15
N TYR A 180 19.53 -1.39 -1.60
CA TYR A 180 18.46 -2.26 -2.05
C TYR A 180 18.87 -3.02 -3.32
N GLY A 181 18.95 -4.35 -3.24
CA GLY A 181 19.33 -5.22 -4.35
C GLY A 181 18.16 -5.81 -5.14
N GLY A 182 16.93 -5.41 -4.83
CA GLY A 182 15.72 -6.05 -5.36
C GLY A 182 15.13 -7.11 -4.42
N PRO A 183 13.92 -7.61 -4.74
CA PRO A 183 13.29 -8.66 -3.96
C PRO A 183 14.02 -10.00 -4.16
N PRO A 184 14.07 -10.88 -3.14
CA PRO A 184 14.55 -12.24 -3.29
C PRO A 184 13.88 -13.01 -4.45
N GLU A 185 14.62 -13.88 -5.15
CA GLU A 185 14.14 -14.60 -6.34
C GLU A 185 12.83 -15.38 -6.10
N TYR A 186 12.68 -16.00 -4.93
CA TYR A 186 11.47 -16.76 -4.60
C TYR A 186 10.23 -15.87 -4.46
N ILE A 187 10.40 -14.60 -4.05
CA ILE A 187 9.29 -13.63 -4.02
C ILE A 187 9.03 -13.15 -5.43
N PHE A 188 10.08 -12.81 -6.19
CA PHE A 188 9.97 -12.36 -7.57
C PHE A 188 9.19 -13.36 -8.44
N ALA A 189 9.47 -14.66 -8.33
CA ALA A 189 8.77 -15.71 -9.06
C ALA A 189 7.28 -15.83 -8.69
N ALA A 190 6.90 -15.43 -7.47
CA ALA A 190 5.52 -15.46 -6.98
C ALA A 190 4.74 -14.16 -7.27
N LEU A 191 5.39 -13.12 -7.80
CA LEU A 191 4.73 -11.87 -8.17
C LEU A 191 3.85 -12.03 -9.42
N PRO A 192 2.76 -11.25 -9.55
CA PRO A 192 2.01 -11.14 -10.79
C PRO A 192 2.87 -10.59 -11.95
N PRO A 193 2.54 -10.89 -13.23
CA PRO A 193 3.34 -10.48 -14.38
C PRO A 193 3.59 -8.97 -14.48
N GLY A 194 2.59 -8.14 -14.16
CA GLY A 194 2.75 -6.68 -14.14
C GLY A 194 3.81 -6.21 -13.12
N GLN A 195 3.81 -6.83 -11.94
CA GLN A 195 4.77 -6.56 -10.87
C GLN A 195 6.18 -7.07 -11.20
N GLN A 196 6.29 -8.25 -11.82
CA GLN A 196 7.57 -8.77 -12.32
C GLN A 196 8.20 -7.83 -13.36
N SER A 197 7.37 -7.21 -14.21
CA SER A 197 7.81 -6.28 -15.24
C SER A 197 8.38 -4.98 -14.62
N MET A 198 7.76 -4.48 -13.55
CA MET A 198 8.25 -3.30 -12.82
C MET A 198 9.63 -3.56 -12.18
N VAL A 199 9.79 -4.69 -11.49
CA VAL A 199 11.06 -5.07 -10.86
C VAL A 199 12.15 -5.28 -11.92
N SER A 200 11.82 -5.98 -13.01
CA SER A 200 12.75 -6.21 -14.13
C SER A 200 13.20 -4.89 -14.77
N ALA A 201 12.27 -3.93 -14.92
CA ALA A 201 12.59 -2.61 -15.46
C ALA A 201 13.56 -1.84 -14.55
N ALA A 202 13.39 -1.90 -13.23
CA ALA A 202 14.31 -1.29 -12.28
C ALA A 202 15.72 -1.91 -12.35
N GLN A 203 15.79 -3.23 -12.45
CA GLN A 203 17.05 -3.97 -12.58
C GLN A 203 17.76 -3.68 -13.90
N ALA A 204 17.01 -3.53 -15.00
CA ALA A 204 17.57 -3.17 -16.30
C ALA A 204 18.20 -1.76 -16.32
N LEU A 205 17.71 -0.84 -15.47
CA LEU A 205 18.31 0.48 -15.28
C LEU A 205 19.58 0.43 -14.41
N HIS A 206 19.78 -0.63 -13.61
CA HIS A 206 20.92 -0.81 -12.70
C HIS A 206 22.07 -1.66 -13.30
N MET A 207 22.22 -1.69 -14.63
CA MET A 207 23.28 -2.47 -15.29
C MET A 207 24.69 -2.15 -14.73
N PRO A 208 25.51 -3.17 -14.43
CA PRO A 208 26.82 -2.96 -13.81
C PRO A 208 27.75 -2.21 -14.76
N GLY A 209 28.10 -0.97 -14.40
CA GLY A 209 29.06 -0.15 -15.12
C GLY A 209 28.63 1.29 -15.43
N GLN A 210 27.39 1.68 -15.14
CA GLN A 210 26.96 3.10 -15.22
C GLN A 210 26.82 3.71 -13.83
N PRO A 211 27.34 4.94 -13.60
CA PRO A 211 27.09 5.66 -12.36
C PRO A 211 25.57 5.88 -12.19
N PRO A 212 25.05 5.86 -10.96
CA PRO A 212 23.63 6.03 -10.71
C PRO A 212 23.15 7.32 -11.38
N MET A 213 22.15 7.21 -12.25
CA MET A 213 21.47 8.38 -12.79
C MET A 213 20.76 9.06 -11.61
N GLN A 214 21.37 10.13 -11.12
CA GLN A 214 20.67 11.09 -10.27
C GLN A 214 19.48 11.59 -11.06
N GLN A 215 18.27 11.25 -10.60
CA GLN A 215 17.08 11.97 -11.03
C GLN A 215 17.33 13.46 -10.78
N PRO A 216 17.06 14.34 -11.76
CA PRO A 216 17.39 15.75 -11.63
C PRO A 216 16.68 16.33 -10.39
N PRO A 217 17.37 17.19 -9.62
CA PRO A 217 16.77 17.81 -8.45
C PRO A 217 15.54 18.62 -8.88
N MET A 218 14.43 18.42 -8.17
CA MET A 218 13.21 19.20 -8.37
C MET A 218 13.53 20.69 -8.14
N MET A 219 13.28 21.52 -9.16
CA MET A 219 13.26 22.99 -9.05
C MET A 219 11.88 23.46 -8.62
#